data_AF-A0A7W5A8P8-F1
#
_entry.id   AF-A0A7W5A8P8-F1
#
_cell.length_a   1.000
_cell.length_b   1.000
_cell.length_c   1.000
_cell.angle_alpha   90.00
_cell.angle_beta   90.00
_cell.angle_gamma   90.00
#
_symmetry.space_group_name_H-M   'P 1'
#
loop_
_entity.id
_entity.type
_entity.pdbx_description
1 polymer ?
#
loop_
_entity_poly.entity_id
_entity_poly.type
_entity_poly.pdbx_seq_one_letter_code
_entity_poly.pdbx_strand_id
1 'polypeptide(L)'
;MSFLTARLGLVQICLAGVLCVATMALAYSLLYAGLRTTRSSAATVASLMEPVAASVAAAAVPGERLAAPAVAGVVLILVAVAGLG
;
A
#
# COMPACT_ATOMS: atom_id res chain seq x y z
N MET A 1 34.50 -2.21 -15.03
CA MET A 1 33.13 -2.64 -14.63
C MET A 1 32.72 -2.18 -13.23
N SER A 2 33.64 -1.93 -12.28
CA SER A 2 33.29 -1.50 -10.90
C SER A 2 32.68 -0.08 -10.78
N PHE A 3 33.18 0.89 -11.55
CA PHE A 3 32.76 2.30 -11.44
C PHE A 3 31.31 2.55 -11.91
N LEU A 4 30.84 1.77 -12.89
CA LEU A 4 29.48 1.88 -13.43
C LEU A 4 28.46 1.30 -12.44
N THR A 5 28.78 0.18 -11.78
CA THR A 5 27.94 -0.45 -10.75
C THR A 5 27.81 0.44 -9.52
N ALA A 6 28.89 1.12 -9.12
CA ALA A 6 28.86 2.08 -8.00
C ALA A 6 27.96 3.29 -8.29
N ARG A 7 28.02 3.85 -9.51
CA ARG A 7 27.12 4.93 -9.94
C ARG A 7 25.66 4.47 -10.04
N LEU A 8 25.40 3.29 -10.59
CA LEU A 8 24.05 2.71 -10.63
C LEU A 8 23.50 2.50 -9.21
N GLY A 9 24.29 1.96 -8.29
CA GLY A 9 23.88 1.75 -6.90
C GLY A 9 23.51 3.05 -6.20
N LEU A 10 24.30 4.12 -6.39
CA LEU A 10 24.01 5.43 -5.82
C LEU A 10 22.73 6.04 -6.40
N VAL A 11 22.52 5.93 -7.71
CA VAL A 11 21.28 6.39 -8.36
C VAL A 11 20.07 5.61 -7.87
N GLN A 12 20.18 4.28 -7.70
CA GLN A 12 19.07 3.46 -7.17
C GLN A 12 18.74 3.84 -5.72
N ILE A 13 19.75 4.06 -4.88
CA ILE A 13 19.54 4.51 -3.49
C ILE A 13 18.89 5.89 -3.47
N CYS A 14 19.33 6.82 -4.34
CA CYS A 14 18.71 8.13 -4.45
C CYS A 14 17.25 8.04 -4.94
N LEU A 15 16.95 7.23 -5.96
CA LEU A 15 15.58 7.04 -6.44
C LEU A 15 14.69 6.41 -5.37
N ALA A 16 15.17 5.37 -4.68
CA ALA A 16 14.43 4.73 -3.60
C ALA A 16 14.20 5.70 -2.43
N GLY A 17 15.21 6.50 -2.09
CA GLY A 17 15.10 7.54 -1.07
C GLY A 17 14.08 8.62 -1.45
N VAL A 18 14.13 9.13 -2.68
CA VAL A 18 13.15 10.11 -3.18
C VAL A 18 11.75 9.53 -3.21
N LEU A 19 11.57 8.30 -3.72
CA LEU A 19 10.26 7.64 -3.71
C LEU A 19 9.74 7.51 -2.28
N CYS A 20 10.54 6.96 -1.36
CA CYS A 20 10.13 6.72 0.02
C CYS A 20 9.75 8.03 0.73
N VAL A 21 10.58 9.07 0.63
CA VAL A 21 10.32 10.36 1.27
C VAL A 21 9.12 11.06 0.64
N ALA A 22 9.02 11.10 -0.69
CA ALA A 22 7.92 11.76 -1.38
C ALA A 22 6.59 11.06 -1.12
N THR A 23 6.54 9.72 -1.17
CA THR A 23 5.31 8.96 -0.90
C THR A 23 4.91 9.05 0.57
N MET A 24 5.86 9.04 1.52
CA MET A 24 5.56 9.25 2.94
C MET A 24 5.01 10.64 3.22
N ALA A 25 5.63 11.69 2.67
CA ALA A 25 5.16 13.06 2.82
C ALA A 25 3.73 13.23 2.25
N LEU A 26 3.45 12.61 1.11
CA LEU A 26 2.12 12.60 0.50
C LEU A 26 1.11 11.82 1.35
N ALA A 27 1.46 10.63 1.85
CA ALA A 27 0.59 9.82 2.69
C ALA A 27 0.24 10.54 4.00
N TYR A 28 1.22 11.14 4.69
CA TYR A 28 0.98 11.86 5.94
C TYR A 28 0.17 13.14 5.75
N SER A 29 0.42 13.88 4.68
CA SER A 29 -0.37 15.08 4.37
C SER A 29 -1.82 14.74 4.04
N LEU A 30 -2.07 13.67 3.28
CA LEU A 30 -3.41 13.16 3.01
C LEU A 30 -4.10 12.60 4.27
N LEU A 31 -3.37 11.87 5.12
CA LEU A 31 -3.88 11.39 6.42
C LEU A 31 -4.29 12.58 7.29
N TYR A 32 -3.43 13.59 7.41
CA TYR A 32 -3.69 14.76 8.24
C TYR A 32 -4.80 15.65 7.66
N ALA A 33 -4.90 15.78 6.34
CA ALA A 33 -6.03 16.41 5.67
C ALA A 33 -7.33 15.63 5.89
N GLY A 34 -7.28 14.30 5.81
CA GLY A 34 -8.40 13.41 6.09
C GLY A 34 -8.87 13.50 7.53
N LEU A 35 -7.97 13.56 8.52
CA LEU A 35 -8.34 13.75 9.93
C LEU A 35 -9.04 15.09 10.18
N ARG A 36 -8.84 16.10 9.32
CA ARG A 36 -9.52 17.39 9.42
C ARG A 36 -10.94 17.38 8.86
N THR A 37 -11.30 16.42 8.00
CA THR A 37 -12.58 16.41 7.28
C THR A 37 -13.36 15.10 7.40
N THR A 38 -12.76 14.04 7.93
CA THR A 38 -13.24 12.67 7.80
C THR A 38 -13.24 11.94 9.15
N ARG A 39 -14.33 11.23 9.44
CA ARG A 39 -14.51 10.41 10.65
C ARG A 39 -13.48 9.27 10.65
N SER A 40 -12.88 8.95 11.81
CA SER A 40 -11.76 7.98 11.95
C SER A 40 -11.99 6.62 11.27
N SER A 41 -13.24 6.19 11.10
CA SER A 41 -13.56 4.91 10.44
C SER A 41 -13.11 4.86 8.98
N ALA A 42 -13.16 5.97 8.22
CA ALA A 42 -12.79 5.95 6.81
C ALA A 42 -11.27 5.78 6.59
N ALA A 43 -10.46 6.31 7.50
CA ALA A 43 -9.00 6.13 7.46
C ALA A 43 -8.63 4.65 7.72
N THR A 44 -9.31 4.01 8.68
CA THR A 44 -9.15 2.57 8.94
C THR A 44 -9.58 1.73 7.74
N VAL A 45 -10.71 2.05 7.10
CA VAL A 45 -11.17 1.36 5.89
C VAL A 45 -10.14 1.49 4.76
N ALA A 46 -9.53 2.67 4.57
CA ALA A 46 -8.51 2.88 3.55
C ALA A 46 -7.24 2.04 3.79
N SER A 47 -6.75 1.97 5.04
CA SER A 47 -5.60 1.12 5.39
C SER A 47 -5.88 -0.36 5.22
N LEU A 48 -7.12 -0.81 5.47
CA LEU A 48 -7.52 -2.19 5.24
C LEU A 48 -7.68 -2.53 3.76
N MET A 49 -7.92 -1.54 2.89
CA MET A 49 -8.06 -1.77 1.45
C MET A 49 -6.73 -2.02 0.73
N GLU A 50 -5.61 -1.53 1.27
CA GLU A 50 -4.28 -1.77 0.70
C GLU A 50 -3.92 -3.26 0.55
N PRO A 51 -4.04 -4.12 1.58
CA PRO A 51 -3.80 -5.55 1.43
C PRO A 51 -4.83 -6.24 0.53
N VAL A 52 -6.07 -5.74 0.46
CA VAL A 52 -7.10 -6.28 -0.44
C VAL A 52 -6.76 -5.99 -1.91
N ALA A 53 -6.41 -4.74 -2.22
CA ALA A 53 -5.99 -4.34 -3.56
C ALA A 53 -4.71 -5.07 -4.00
N ALA A 54 -3.74 -5.22 -3.09
CA ALA A 54 -2.53 -6.00 -3.35
C ALA A 54 -2.84 -7.49 -3.64
N SER A 55 -3.75 -8.09 -2.87
CA SER A 55 -4.20 -9.48 -3.07
C SER A 55 -4.89 -9.66 -4.43
N VAL A 56 -5.77 -8.72 -4.81
CA VAL A 56 -6.45 -8.73 -6.11
C VAL A 56 -5.47 -8.51 -7.25
N ALA A 57 -4.53 -7.57 -7.11
CA ALA A 57 -3.49 -7.31 -8.10
C ALA A 57 -2.55 -8.52 -8.29
N ALA A 58 -2.20 -9.21 -7.21
CA ALA A 58 -1.43 -10.46 -7.24
C ALA A 58 -2.21 -11.63 -7.86
N ALA A 59 -3.54 -11.63 -7.81
CA ALA A 59 -4.37 -12.54 -8.59
C ALA A 59 -4.35 -12.20 -10.09
N ALA A 60 -4.47 -10.90 -10.39
CA ALA A 60 -4.78 -10.43 -11.73
C ALA A 60 -3.54 -10.26 -12.63
N VAL A 61 -2.40 -9.85 -12.09
CA VAL A 61 -1.20 -9.54 -12.89
C VAL A 61 -0.29 -10.77 -13.05
N PRO A 62 0.15 -11.45 -11.98
CA PRO A 62 0.89 -12.72 -12.07
C PRO A 62 0.03 -13.95 -12.38
N GLY A 63 -1.29 -13.90 -12.13
CA GLY A 63 -2.16 -15.08 -12.27
C GLY A 63 -1.99 -16.13 -11.17
N GLU A 64 -1.33 -15.79 -10.06
CA GLU A 64 -1.06 -16.74 -8.99
C GLU A 64 -2.35 -17.06 -8.21
N ARG A 65 -2.55 -18.35 -7.92
CA ARG A 65 -3.68 -18.78 -7.07
C ARG A 65 -3.47 -18.23 -5.67
N LEU A 66 -4.36 -17.35 -5.24
CA LEU A 66 -4.36 -16.89 -3.86
C LEU A 66 -4.48 -18.10 -2.91
N ALA A 67 -3.56 -18.16 -1.95
CA ALA A 67 -3.65 -19.12 -0.87
C ALA A 67 -4.96 -18.90 -0.10
N ALA A 68 -5.61 -19.99 0.33
CA ALA A 68 -6.82 -19.95 1.17
C ALA A 68 -6.74 -18.92 2.34
N PRO A 69 -5.63 -18.77 3.07
CA PRO A 69 -5.51 -17.72 4.10
C PRO A 69 -5.58 -16.28 3.56
N ALA A 70 -5.09 -16.00 2.35
CA ALA A 70 -5.18 -14.67 1.75
C ALA A 70 -6.63 -14.31 1.39
N VAL A 71 -7.38 -15.27 0.86
CA VAL A 71 -8.82 -15.10 0.56
C VAL A 71 -9.61 -14.85 1.86
N ALA A 72 -9.33 -15.61 2.91
CA ALA A 72 -9.97 -15.41 4.22
C ALA A 72 -9.70 -14.00 4.79
N GLY A 73 -8.47 -13.51 4.66
CA GLY A 73 -8.11 -12.14 5.07
C GLY A 73 -8.88 -11.07 4.30
N VAL A 74 -8.99 -11.20 2.98
CA VAL A 74 -9.78 -10.28 2.13
C VAL A 74 -11.26 -10.27 2.53
N VAL A 75 -11.86 -11.45 2.74
CA VAL A 75 -13.26 -11.56 3.16
C VAL A 75 -13.49 -10.94 4.54
N LEU A 76 -12.62 -11.22 5.51
CA LEU A 76 -12.72 -10.63 6.86
C LEU A 76 -12.64 -9.11 6.83
N ILE A 77 -11.74 -8.56 6.01
CA ILE A 77 -11.61 -7.12 5.81
C ILE A 77 -12.91 -6.55 5.19
N LEU A 78 -13.43 -7.15 4.13
CA LEU A 78 -14.67 -6.68 3.48
C LEU A 78 -15.88 -6.74 4.41
N VAL A 79 -16.01 -7.78 5.25
CA VAL A 79 -17.07 -7.90 6.26
C VAL A 79 -16.94 -6.82 7.33
N ALA A 80 -15.73 -6.58 7.84
CA ALA A 80 -15.48 -5.53 8.83
C ALA A 80 -15.81 -4.14 8.27
N VAL A 81 -15.45 -3.86 7.01
CA VAL A 81 -15.79 -2.61 6.32
C VAL A 81 -17.29 -2.46 6.12
N ALA A 82 -17.99 -3.52 5.71
CA ALA A 82 -19.44 -3.49 5.52
C ALA A 82 -20.21 -3.25 6.83
N GLY A 83 -19.67 -3.67 7.98
CA GLY A 83 -20.25 -3.44 9.31
C GLY A 83 -19.94 -2.08 9.94
N LEU A 84 -19.09 -1.25 9.33
CA LEU A 84 -18.78 0.12 9.78
C LEU A 84 -19.75 1.19 9.21
N GLY A 85 -20.70 0.77 8.37
CA GLY A 85 -21.77 1.60 7.80
C GLY A 85 -22.96 1.78 8.72
#